data_AF-A0A4Q6E829-F1
#
_entry.id   AF-A0A4Q6E829-F1
#
_cell.length_a   1.000
_cell.length_b   1.000
_cell.length_c   1.000
_cell.angle_alpha   90.00
_cell.angle_beta   90.00
_cell.angle_gamma   90.00
#
_symmetry.space_group_name_H-M   'P 1'
#
loop_
_entity.id
_entity.type
_entity.pdbx_description
1 polymer ?
#
loop_
_entity_poly.entity_id
_entity_poly.type
_entity_poly.pdbx_seq_one_letter_code
_entity_poly.pdbx_strand_id
1 'polypeptide(L)'
;MKKYFLLISFFLITAYNQSFAQAILDNVDKPVFGVGEHLSYKLKYGIFTAAEAELRVEESKTKFDGNPAYHIIADGNTAGSFDVFYKVRNRYESYVDKTTLLPYYYTENRREGKYRHTDKVTFDNKNGHIKADKGEYDFKGKPFESLYSLYVRFHDEAEKNKELDAKGSATFRKLEQGDAQITQIWREFVDI
;
A
#
# COMPACT_ATOMS: atom_id res chain seq x y z
N MET A 1 43.46 16.95 -2.12
CA MET A 1 43.30 15.51 -2.40
C MET A 1 42.20 14.85 -1.55
N LYS A 2 42.19 15.00 -0.21
CA LYS A 2 41.15 14.39 0.68
C LYS A 2 39.68 14.80 0.38
N LYS A 3 39.43 16.04 -0.08
CA LYS A 3 38.07 16.52 -0.41
C LYS A 3 37.46 15.85 -1.66
N TYR A 4 38.28 15.49 -2.64
CA TYR A 4 37.82 14.77 -3.84
C TYR A 4 37.60 13.28 -3.56
N PHE A 5 38.35 12.70 -2.62
CA PHE A 5 38.19 11.30 -2.20
C PHE A 5 36.83 11.03 -1.54
N LEU A 6 36.34 11.98 -0.72
CA LEU A 6 35.01 11.88 -0.10
C LEU A 6 33.88 12.00 -1.13
N LEU A 7 34.01 12.92 -2.10
CA LEU A 7 33.04 13.06 -3.20
C LEU A 7 32.97 11.81 -4.11
N ILE A 8 34.13 11.20 -4.40
CA ILE A 8 34.19 9.95 -5.17
C ILE A 8 33.58 8.78 -4.38
N SER A 9 33.83 8.70 -3.06
CA SER A 9 33.22 7.66 -2.22
C SER A 9 31.70 7.81 -2.11
N PHE A 10 31.20 9.05 -2.06
CA PHE A 10 29.76 9.34 -2.02
C PHE A 10 29.08 9.00 -3.37
N PHE A 11 29.77 9.23 -4.49
CA PHE A 11 29.31 8.83 -5.81
C PHE A 11 29.30 7.31 -6.01
N LEU A 12 30.28 6.59 -5.44
CA LEU A 12 30.34 5.13 -5.46
C LEU A 12 29.25 4.47 -4.60
N ILE A 13 28.93 5.04 -3.43
CA ILE A 13 27.87 4.55 -2.55
C ILE A 13 26.49 4.77 -3.19
N THR A 14 26.26 5.93 -3.82
CA THR A 14 24.99 6.21 -4.52
C THR A 14 24.80 5.33 -5.77
N ALA A 15 25.87 5.06 -6.53
CA ALA A 15 25.84 4.13 -7.66
C ALA A 15 25.57 2.67 -7.24
N TYR A 16 26.05 2.23 -6.06
CA TYR A 16 25.81 0.88 -5.57
C TYR A 16 24.34 0.66 -5.16
N ASN A 17 23.72 1.65 -4.51
CA ASN A 17 22.32 1.58 -4.10
C ASN A 17 21.35 1.57 -5.29
N GLN A 18 21.69 2.26 -6.38
CA GLN A 18 20.85 2.31 -7.59
C GLN A 18 20.80 0.97 -8.33
N SER A 19 21.92 0.23 -8.35
CA SER A 19 21.99 -1.12 -8.94
C SER A 19 21.21 -2.17 -8.14
N PHE A 20 21.16 -2.05 -6.81
CA PHE A 20 20.46 -3.01 -5.95
C PHE A 20 18.92 -2.91 -6.06
N ALA A 21 18.39 -1.69 -6.17
CA ALA A 21 16.96 -1.46 -6.37
C ALA A 21 16.48 -1.98 -7.74
N GLN A 22 17.31 -1.83 -8.79
CA GLN A 22 17.01 -2.33 -10.12
C GLN A 22 17.07 -3.87 -10.18
N ALA A 23 18.01 -4.50 -9.48
CA ALA A 23 18.18 -5.96 -9.47
C ALA A 23 17.03 -6.74 -8.82
N ILE A 24 16.33 -6.17 -7.82
CA ILE A 24 15.18 -6.82 -7.18
C ILE A 24 13.96 -6.83 -8.11
N LEU A 25 13.78 -5.80 -8.94
CA LEU A 25 12.65 -5.70 -9.87
C LEU A 25 12.83 -6.56 -11.12
N ASP A 26 14.06 -6.71 -11.61
CA ASP A 26 14.35 -7.42 -12.86
C ASP A 26 14.53 -8.94 -12.69
N ASN A 27 14.57 -9.48 -11.46
CA ASN A 27 14.84 -10.91 -11.18
C ASN A 27 13.67 -11.70 -10.55
N VAL A 28 12.44 -11.21 -10.58
CA VAL A 28 11.27 -11.99 -10.15
C VAL A 28 10.75 -12.84 -11.32
N ASP A 29 11.58 -13.77 -11.81
CA ASP A 29 11.20 -14.71 -12.88
C ASP A 29 10.11 -15.71 -12.42
N LYS A 30 9.84 -15.78 -11.11
CA LYS A 30 8.83 -16.65 -10.51
C LYS A 30 8.07 -15.91 -9.42
N PRO A 31 6.73 -15.98 -9.40
CA PRO A 31 5.97 -15.48 -8.26
C PRO A 31 6.41 -16.20 -6.99
N VAL A 32 6.66 -15.43 -5.93
CA VAL A 32 6.99 -15.94 -4.58
C VAL A 32 5.75 -16.31 -3.76
N PHE A 33 4.58 -16.27 -4.39
CA PHE A 33 3.27 -16.55 -3.81
C PHE A 33 2.48 -17.49 -4.73
N GLY A 34 1.45 -18.15 -4.19
CA GLY A 34 0.64 -19.13 -4.93
C GLY A 34 -0.84 -19.13 -4.54
N VAL A 35 -1.66 -19.84 -5.34
CA VAL A 35 -3.09 -19.99 -5.07
C VAL A 35 -3.30 -20.69 -3.72
N GLY A 36 -4.22 -20.16 -2.92
CA GLY A 36 -4.54 -20.63 -1.57
C GLY A 36 -3.74 -19.93 -0.47
N GLU A 37 -2.79 -19.06 -0.83
CA GLU A 37 -2.07 -18.25 0.14
C GLU A 37 -3.00 -17.23 0.81
N HIS A 38 -2.87 -17.14 2.13
CA HIS A 38 -3.62 -16.21 2.95
C HIS A 38 -2.70 -15.65 4.05
N LEU A 39 -2.46 -14.35 4.00
CA LEU A 39 -1.70 -13.62 4.99
C LEU A 39 -2.65 -12.72 5.79
N SER A 40 -2.51 -12.73 7.11
CA SER A 40 -3.29 -11.88 8.01
C SER A 40 -2.35 -11.02 8.84
N TYR A 41 -2.64 -9.72 8.85
CA TYR A 41 -1.84 -8.70 9.51
C TYR A 41 -2.70 -7.94 10.51
N LYS A 42 -2.06 -7.53 11.62
CA LYS A 42 -2.68 -6.67 12.62
C LYS A 42 -1.81 -5.44 12.85
N LEU A 43 -2.35 -4.27 12.57
CA LEU A 43 -1.74 -3.02 12.98
C LEU A 43 -2.02 -2.83 14.46
N LYS A 44 -0.98 -2.87 15.28
CA LYS A 44 -1.08 -2.68 16.72
C LYS A 44 -0.56 -1.33 17.14
N TYR A 45 -1.22 -0.80 18.15
CA TYR A 45 -0.87 0.42 18.82
C TYR A 45 -0.77 0.17 20.32
N GLY A 46 0.43 -0.17 20.79
CA GLY A 46 0.61 -0.76 22.12
C GLY A 46 -0.17 -2.06 22.27
N ILE A 47 -1.09 -2.12 23.24
CA ILE A 47 -1.95 -3.28 23.49
C ILE A 47 -3.19 -3.33 22.58
N PHE A 48 -3.47 -2.27 21.83
CA PHE A 48 -4.69 -2.13 21.04
C PHE A 48 -4.46 -2.57 19.60
N THR A 49 -5.46 -3.19 18.99
CA THR A 49 -5.46 -3.49 17.55
C THR A 49 -6.23 -2.38 16.84
N ALA A 50 -5.53 -1.63 15.99
CA ALA A 50 -6.07 -0.49 15.28
C ALA A 50 -6.74 -0.90 13.96
N ALA A 51 -6.10 -1.82 13.24
CA ALA A 51 -6.61 -2.33 12.00
C ALA A 51 -6.16 -3.77 11.78
N GLU A 52 -6.90 -4.46 10.93
CA GLU A 52 -6.57 -5.78 10.41
C GLU A 52 -6.54 -5.70 8.89
N ALA A 53 -5.57 -6.39 8.29
CA ALA A 53 -5.48 -6.53 6.86
C ALA A 53 -5.34 -8.00 6.49
N GLU A 54 -6.06 -8.44 5.47
CA GLU A 54 -5.97 -9.78 4.91
C GLU A 54 -5.56 -9.69 3.46
N LEU A 55 -4.57 -10.49 3.06
CA LEU A 55 -4.16 -10.67 1.68
C LEU A 55 -4.42 -12.13 1.30
N ARG A 56 -5.17 -12.34 0.21
CA ARG A 56 -5.52 -13.66 -0.30
C ARG A 56 -5.14 -13.76 -1.76
N VAL A 57 -4.62 -14.92 -2.16
CA VAL A 57 -4.34 -15.26 -3.55
C VAL A 57 -5.23 -16.42 -3.96
N GLU A 58 -6.16 -16.15 -4.86
CA GLU A 58 -7.13 -17.12 -5.36
C GLU A 58 -6.90 -17.43 -6.85
N GLU A 59 -7.45 -18.54 -7.32
CA GLU A 59 -7.55 -18.82 -8.75
C GLU A 59 -8.63 -17.92 -9.35
N SER A 60 -8.31 -17.14 -10.39
CA SER A 60 -9.34 -16.37 -11.07
C SER A 60 -10.33 -17.32 -11.77
N LYS A 61 -11.62 -17.14 -11.48
CA LYS A 61 -12.71 -17.83 -12.20
C LYS A 61 -12.84 -17.34 -13.65
N THR A 62 -12.33 -16.14 -13.94
CA THR A 62 -12.37 -15.51 -15.25
C THR A 62 -11.00 -15.58 -15.90
N LYS A 63 -10.97 -15.92 -17.19
CA LYS A 63 -9.77 -15.81 -18.02
C LYS A 63 -9.77 -14.46 -18.75
N PHE A 64 -8.60 -13.88 -18.94
CA PHE A 64 -8.42 -12.60 -19.66
C PHE A 64 -7.78 -12.90 -21.01
N ASP A 65 -8.53 -12.68 -22.10
CA ASP A 65 -8.15 -13.08 -23.46
C ASP A 65 -7.73 -14.57 -23.56
N GLY A 66 -8.40 -15.44 -22.80
CA GLY A 66 -8.08 -16.87 -22.73
C GLY A 66 -6.91 -17.23 -21.80
N ASN A 67 -6.20 -16.25 -21.25
CA ASN A 67 -5.10 -16.48 -20.31
C ASN A 67 -5.59 -16.63 -18.87
N PRO A 68 -5.01 -17.55 -18.08
CA PRO A 68 -5.31 -17.69 -16.67
C PRO A 68 -4.75 -16.52 -15.86
N ALA A 69 -5.39 -16.20 -14.75
CA ALA A 69 -4.97 -15.12 -13.86
C ALA A 69 -4.98 -15.56 -12.39
N TYR A 70 -4.09 -14.99 -11.58
CA TYR A 70 -4.30 -14.90 -10.14
C TYR A 70 -5.39 -13.87 -9.85
N HIS A 71 -6.19 -14.12 -8.82
CA HIS A 71 -7.09 -13.13 -8.23
C HIS A 71 -6.56 -12.79 -6.83
N ILE A 72 -5.90 -11.64 -6.73
CA ILE A 72 -5.30 -11.17 -5.49
C ILE A 72 -6.27 -10.22 -4.82
N ILE A 73 -6.63 -10.49 -3.56
CA ILE A 73 -7.59 -9.73 -2.79
C ILE A 73 -6.90 -9.19 -1.54
N ALA A 74 -6.96 -7.88 -1.33
CA ALA A 74 -6.50 -7.22 -0.11
C ALA A 74 -7.69 -6.54 0.59
N ASP A 75 -8.00 -6.99 1.80
CA ASP A 75 -8.98 -6.40 2.69
C ASP A 75 -8.29 -5.56 3.76
N GLY A 76 -8.83 -4.39 4.07
CA GLY A 76 -8.34 -3.50 5.13
C GLY A 76 -9.50 -3.00 5.98
N ASN A 77 -9.45 -3.30 7.27
CA ASN A 77 -10.54 -2.99 8.20
C ASN A 77 -10.00 -2.34 9.48
N THR A 78 -10.65 -1.28 9.98
CA THR A 78 -10.40 -0.85 11.36
C THR A 78 -10.95 -1.87 12.35
N ALA A 79 -10.31 -1.96 13.52
CA ALA A 79 -10.61 -2.95 14.54
C ALA A 79 -10.78 -2.31 15.92
N GLY A 80 -11.48 -3.01 16.82
CA GLY A 80 -11.66 -2.58 18.21
C GLY A 80 -12.27 -1.18 18.34
N SER A 81 -11.67 -0.36 19.19
CA SER A 81 -12.08 1.04 19.41
C SER A 81 -11.98 1.89 18.15
N PHE A 82 -11.01 1.64 17.28
CA PHE A 82 -10.86 2.37 16.02
C PHE A 82 -12.07 2.15 15.09
N ASP A 83 -12.72 0.99 15.15
CA ASP A 83 -13.95 0.75 14.37
C ASP A 83 -15.11 1.65 14.81
N VAL A 84 -15.17 2.00 16.10
CA VAL A 84 -16.20 2.86 16.69
C VAL A 84 -15.98 4.32 16.31
N PHE A 85 -14.73 4.79 16.37
CA PHE A 85 -14.40 6.20 16.10
C PHE A 85 -14.25 6.51 14.61
N TYR A 86 -13.80 5.54 13.81
CA TYR A 86 -13.69 5.69 12.35
C TYR A 86 -13.68 4.34 11.62
N LYS A 87 -14.82 4.02 11.02
CA LYS A 87 -15.03 2.73 10.36
C LYS A 87 -14.39 2.71 8.97
N VAL A 88 -13.41 1.84 8.76
CA VAL A 88 -12.79 1.57 7.45
C VAL A 88 -13.14 0.15 7.02
N ARG A 89 -13.65 -0.01 5.80
CA ARG A 89 -13.96 -1.30 5.17
C ARG A 89 -13.58 -1.24 3.71
N ASN A 90 -12.28 -1.40 3.45
CA ASN A 90 -11.70 -1.32 2.12
C ASN A 90 -11.44 -2.71 1.58
N ARG A 91 -11.72 -2.88 0.28
CA ARG A 91 -11.30 -4.05 -0.49
C ARG A 91 -10.65 -3.59 -1.78
N TYR A 92 -9.50 -4.18 -2.08
CA TYR A 92 -8.75 -4.01 -3.31
C TYR A 92 -8.61 -5.38 -3.95
N GLU A 93 -8.82 -5.45 -5.26
CA GLU A 93 -8.74 -6.69 -6.01
C GLU A 93 -7.92 -6.45 -7.27
N SER A 94 -7.01 -7.37 -7.57
CA SER A 94 -6.20 -7.34 -8.79
C SER A 94 -6.20 -8.71 -9.46
N TYR A 95 -6.34 -8.70 -10.78
CA TYR A 95 -6.30 -9.90 -11.61
C TYR A 95 -5.02 -9.84 -12.43
N VAL A 96 -4.14 -10.81 -12.21
CA VAL A 96 -2.75 -10.73 -12.64
C VAL A 96 -2.38 -11.95 -13.48
N ASP A 97 -1.71 -11.72 -14.62
CA ASP A 97 -1.17 -12.77 -15.47
C ASP A 97 -0.23 -13.68 -14.65
N LYS A 98 -0.42 -15.00 -14.74
CA LYS A 98 0.36 -15.95 -13.94
C LYS A 98 1.83 -16.10 -14.35
N THR A 99 2.16 -15.68 -15.57
CA THR A 99 3.48 -15.79 -16.18
C THR A 99 4.22 -14.47 -16.11
N THR A 100 3.58 -13.37 -16.56
CA THR A 100 4.23 -12.06 -16.65
C THR A 100 4.08 -11.22 -15.39
N LEU A 101 3.16 -11.61 -14.48
CA LEU A 101 2.79 -10.85 -13.28
C LEU A 101 2.26 -9.43 -13.56
N LEU A 102 1.90 -9.14 -14.81
CA LEU A 102 1.27 -7.88 -15.17
C LEU A 102 -0.24 -7.94 -14.89
N PRO A 103 -0.83 -6.87 -14.33
CA PRO A 103 -2.26 -6.84 -14.05
C PRO A 103 -3.04 -6.74 -15.36
N TYR A 104 -4.16 -7.44 -15.45
CA TYR A 104 -5.17 -7.22 -16.48
C TYR A 104 -6.24 -6.25 -16.01
N TYR A 105 -6.62 -6.36 -14.73
CA TYR A 105 -7.73 -5.64 -14.14
C TYR A 105 -7.51 -5.39 -12.66
N TYR A 106 -7.93 -4.21 -12.21
CA TYR A 106 -7.95 -3.81 -10.81
C TYR A 106 -9.30 -3.22 -10.47
N THR A 107 -9.77 -3.46 -9.26
CA THR A 107 -10.93 -2.74 -8.72
C THR A 107 -10.75 -2.48 -7.24
N GLU A 108 -11.33 -1.37 -6.79
CA GLU A 108 -11.36 -1.00 -5.39
C GLU A 108 -12.78 -0.64 -4.94
N ASN A 109 -13.05 -0.93 -3.68
CA ASN A 109 -14.20 -0.44 -2.95
C ASN A 109 -13.73 0.07 -1.60
N ARG A 110 -13.70 1.39 -1.45
CA ARG A 110 -13.26 2.09 -0.25
C ARG A 110 -14.46 2.64 0.51
N ARG A 111 -14.53 2.31 1.80
CA ARG A 111 -15.59 2.78 2.69
C ARG A 111 -14.94 3.24 3.99
N GLU A 112 -14.75 4.53 4.11
CA GLU A 112 -13.99 5.16 5.19
C GLU A 112 -14.88 6.23 5.84
N GLY A 113 -15.45 5.94 7.00
CA GLY A 113 -16.46 6.80 7.63
C GLY A 113 -17.65 7.06 6.71
N LYS A 114 -17.83 8.32 6.28
CA LYS A 114 -18.84 8.73 5.29
C LYS A 114 -18.35 8.63 3.84
N TYR A 115 -17.04 8.60 3.61
CA TYR A 115 -16.43 8.54 2.29
C TYR A 115 -16.68 7.19 1.62
N ARG A 116 -17.10 7.23 0.36
CA ARG A 116 -17.33 6.06 -0.48
C ARG A 116 -16.65 6.30 -1.82
N HIS A 117 -15.84 5.34 -2.24
CA HIS A 117 -15.21 5.39 -3.54
C HIS A 117 -15.11 3.99 -4.12
N THR A 118 -15.33 3.91 -5.42
CA THR A 118 -15.14 2.72 -6.21
C THR A 118 -14.41 3.12 -7.48
N ASP A 119 -13.46 2.30 -7.90
CA ASP A 119 -12.80 2.46 -9.18
C ASP A 119 -12.57 1.10 -9.83
N LYS A 120 -12.42 1.12 -11.14
CA LYS A 120 -12.18 -0.03 -12.00
C LYS A 120 -11.14 0.37 -13.03
N VAL A 121 -10.05 -0.38 -13.08
CA VAL A 121 -8.93 -0.09 -13.97
C VAL A 121 -8.64 -1.31 -14.82
N THR A 122 -8.65 -1.15 -16.14
CA THR A 122 -8.19 -2.16 -17.10
C THR A 122 -6.83 -1.76 -17.66
N PHE A 123 -5.94 -2.74 -17.82
CA PHE A 123 -4.56 -2.52 -18.26
C PHE A 123 -4.35 -3.14 -19.64
N ASP A 124 -4.06 -2.28 -20.62
CA ASP A 124 -3.54 -2.71 -21.93
C ASP A 124 -2.00 -2.70 -21.88
N ASN A 125 -1.45 -3.78 -21.33
CA ASN A 125 0.00 -3.93 -21.20
C ASN A 125 0.73 -4.02 -22.55
N LYS A 126 0.03 -4.34 -23.65
CA LYS A 126 0.63 -4.43 -24.99
C LYS A 126 0.87 -3.05 -25.57
N ASN A 127 -0.11 -2.16 -25.44
CA ASN A 127 -0.04 -0.81 -25.97
C ASN A 127 0.47 0.22 -24.94
N GLY A 128 0.56 -0.17 -23.66
CA GLY A 128 1.02 0.70 -22.59
C GLY A 128 -0.03 1.76 -22.24
N HIS A 129 -1.30 1.35 -22.13
CA HIS A 129 -2.40 2.23 -21.74
C HIS A 129 -3.16 1.64 -20.55
N ILE A 130 -3.65 2.51 -19.68
CA ILE A 130 -4.59 2.15 -18.62
C ILE A 130 -5.88 2.91 -18.83
N LYS A 131 -7.00 2.27 -18.50
CA LYS A 131 -8.31 2.89 -18.52
C LYS A 131 -8.94 2.76 -17.13
N ALA A 132 -9.18 3.89 -16.49
CA ALA A 132 -9.86 4.02 -15.22
C ALA A 132 -11.22 4.71 -15.40
N ASP A 133 -12.04 4.78 -14.36
CA ASP A 133 -13.35 5.45 -14.43
C ASP A 133 -13.22 6.94 -14.80
N LYS A 134 -12.09 7.58 -14.45
CA LYS A 134 -11.82 9.00 -14.71
C LYS A 134 -11.19 9.31 -16.07
N GLY A 135 -10.78 8.29 -16.83
CA GLY A 135 -10.17 8.48 -18.14
C GLY A 135 -9.15 7.42 -18.52
N GLU A 136 -8.54 7.64 -19.69
CA GLU A 136 -7.47 6.80 -20.23
C GLU A 136 -6.13 7.54 -20.07
N TYR A 137 -5.10 6.79 -19.67
CA TYR A 137 -3.78 7.34 -19.38
C TYR A 137 -2.70 6.48 -20.03
N ASP A 138 -1.65 7.13 -20.53
CA ASP A 138 -0.46 6.44 -20.98
C ASP A 138 0.29 5.85 -19.79
N PHE A 139 0.61 4.57 -19.89
CA PHE A 139 1.28 3.79 -18.89
C PHE A 139 2.54 3.19 -19.49
N LYS A 140 3.65 3.94 -19.38
CA LYS A 140 4.99 3.55 -19.88
C LYS A 140 6.05 3.47 -18.78
N GLY A 141 5.66 3.30 -17.52
CA GLY A 141 6.57 3.35 -16.36
C GLY A 141 6.51 2.12 -15.44
N LYS A 142 7.39 2.11 -14.44
CA LYS A 142 7.33 1.24 -13.26
C LYS A 142 6.48 1.93 -12.18
N PRO A 143 5.13 1.83 -12.18
CA PRO A 143 4.27 2.59 -11.27
C PRO A 143 4.57 2.36 -9.79
N PHE A 144 5.17 1.21 -9.48
CA PHE A 144 5.57 0.87 -8.12
C PHE A 144 6.72 1.74 -7.61
N GLU A 145 7.61 2.29 -8.45
CA GLU A 145 8.79 2.99 -7.95
C GLU A 145 8.47 4.30 -7.21
N SER A 146 7.49 5.09 -7.68
CA SER A 146 7.11 6.34 -7.02
C SER A 146 6.42 6.08 -5.68
N LEU A 147 5.49 5.11 -5.64
CA LEU A 147 4.81 4.72 -4.40
C LEU A 147 5.76 4.01 -3.43
N TYR A 148 6.66 3.17 -3.93
CA TYR A 148 7.67 2.49 -3.13
C TYR A 148 8.69 3.48 -2.55
N SER A 149 9.18 4.43 -3.35
CA SER A 149 10.08 5.47 -2.85
C SER A 149 9.41 6.38 -1.81
N LEU A 150 8.13 6.71 -2.01
CA LEU A 150 7.34 7.44 -1.03
C LEU A 150 7.17 6.63 0.27
N TYR A 151 6.85 5.34 0.17
CA TYR A 151 6.75 4.42 1.30
C TYR A 151 8.06 4.37 2.10
N VAL A 152 9.20 4.12 1.43
CA VAL A 152 10.52 4.06 2.07
C VAL A 152 10.82 5.36 2.80
N ARG A 153 10.60 6.51 2.13
CA ARG A 153 10.83 7.82 2.72
C ARG A 153 10.00 8.06 3.97
N PHE A 154 8.71 7.73 3.95
CA PHE A 154 7.84 7.89 5.13
C PHE A 154 8.33 7.05 6.32
N HIS A 155 8.76 5.80 6.08
CA HIS A 155 9.25 4.93 7.14
C HIS A 155 10.58 5.42 7.71
N ASP A 156 11.50 5.87 6.85
CA ASP A 156 12.77 6.48 7.26
C ASP A 156 12.56 7.78 8.08
N GLU A 157 11.55 8.57 7.75
CA GLU A 157 11.20 9.79 8.48
C GLU A 157 10.52 9.49 9.82
N ALA A 158 9.64 8.49 9.88
CA ALA A 158 8.98 8.04 11.10
C ALA A 158 9.98 7.47 12.13
N GLU A 159 10.96 6.68 11.69
CA GLU A 159 11.99 6.12 12.58
C GLU A 159 12.84 7.19 13.31
N LYS A 160 12.98 8.37 12.70
CA LYS A 160 13.84 9.44 13.22
C LYS A 160 13.24 10.20 14.40
N ASN A 161 11.94 10.09 14.67
CA ASN A 161 11.28 10.84 15.75
C ASN A 161 10.41 9.94 16.65
N LYS A 162 11.07 9.07 17.41
CA LYS A 162 10.45 8.12 18.34
C LYS A 162 9.60 8.77 19.45
N GLU A 163 9.78 10.07 19.73
CA GLU A 163 8.94 10.77 20.71
C GLU A 163 7.50 10.98 20.21
N LEU A 164 7.29 11.02 18.89
CA LEU A 164 5.96 11.16 18.30
C LEU A 164 5.10 9.93 18.56
N ASP A 165 5.70 8.73 18.58
CA ASP A 165 4.99 7.49 18.89
C ASP A 165 4.42 7.52 20.32
N ALA A 166 5.22 7.97 21.29
CA ALA A 166 4.78 8.06 22.68
C ALA A 166 3.70 9.14 22.89
N LYS A 167 3.86 10.31 22.27
CA LYS A 167 2.90 11.42 22.35
C LYS A 167 1.59 11.09 21.63
N GLY A 168 1.68 10.49 20.45
CA GLY A 168 0.54 9.90 19.75
C GLY A 168 -0.18 8.91 20.66
N SER A 169 0.57 8.16 21.47
CA SER A 169 -0.04 7.06 22.23
C SER A 169 -0.87 7.54 23.38
N ALA A 170 -0.30 8.49 24.11
CA ALA A 170 -1.00 9.15 25.19
C ALA A 170 -2.24 9.89 24.67
N THR A 171 -2.13 10.54 23.51
CA THR A 171 -3.24 11.29 22.90
C THR A 171 -4.36 10.36 22.45
N PHE A 172 -4.02 9.22 21.86
CA PHE A 172 -5.00 8.23 21.44
C PHE A 172 -5.74 7.60 22.63
N ARG A 173 -5.04 7.27 23.73
CA ARG A 173 -5.70 6.77 24.94
C ARG A 173 -6.74 7.76 25.49
N LYS A 174 -6.46 9.06 25.40
CA LYS A 174 -7.44 10.10 25.78
C LYS A 174 -8.67 10.06 24.87
N LEU A 175 -8.48 9.91 23.55
CA LEU A 175 -9.57 9.75 22.60
C LEU A 175 -10.46 8.55 22.97
N GLU A 176 -9.87 7.38 23.25
CA GLU A 176 -10.62 6.18 23.64
C GLU A 176 -11.40 6.35 24.96
N GLN A 177 -10.81 7.09 25.90
CA GLN A 177 -11.46 7.41 27.18
C GLN A 177 -12.55 8.48 27.04
N GLY A 178 -12.81 8.98 25.83
CA GLY A 178 -13.85 9.96 25.55
C GLY A 178 -13.47 11.38 25.96
N ASP A 179 -12.17 11.72 25.99
CA ASP A 179 -11.71 13.09 26.23
C ASP A 179 -12.37 14.04 25.22
N ALA A 180 -13.11 15.03 25.73
CA ALA A 180 -13.95 15.90 24.91
C ALA A 180 -13.14 16.74 23.92
N GLN A 181 -11.96 17.21 24.32
CA GLN A 181 -11.12 18.05 23.46
C GLN A 181 -10.49 17.22 22.35
N ILE A 182 -9.94 16.05 22.68
CA ILE A 182 -9.33 15.17 21.68
C ILE A 182 -10.39 14.61 20.72
N THR A 183 -11.58 14.28 21.23
CA THR A 183 -12.71 13.83 20.40
C THR A 183 -13.15 14.92 19.41
N GLN A 184 -13.18 16.18 19.83
CA GLN A 184 -13.52 17.29 18.96
C GLN A 184 -12.48 17.46 17.84
N ILE A 185 -11.18 17.46 18.18
CA ILE A 185 -10.08 17.54 17.19
C ILE A 185 -10.14 16.37 16.19
N TRP A 186 -10.44 15.16 16.67
CA TRP A 186 -10.59 13.98 15.81
C TRP A 186 -11.74 14.16 14.80
N ARG A 187 -12.89 14.67 15.24
CA ARG A 187 -14.03 14.94 14.34
C ARG A 187 -13.67 15.95 13.28
N GLU A 188 -12.97 17.02 13.65
CA GLU A 188 -12.51 18.04 12.70
C GLU A 188 -11.58 17.44 11.63
N PHE A 189 -10.70 16.51 11.99
CA PHE A 189 -9.80 15.87 11.01
C PHE A 189 -10.53 14.89 10.08
N VAL A 190 -11.51 14.17 10.61
CA VAL A 190 -12.24 13.11 9.89
C VAL A 190 -13.32 13.65 8.94
N ASP A 191 -13.94 14.79 9.29
CA ASP A 191 -15.03 15.37 8.51
C ASP A 191 -14.55 16.33 7.38
N ILE A 192 -13.23 16.45 7.15
CA ILE A 192 -12.61 17.17 5.99
C ILE A 192 -12.60 16.25 4.76
#